data_AF-A0A520II72-F1
#
_entry.id   AF-A0A520II72-F1
#
_cell.length_a   1.000
_cell.length_b   1.000
_cell.length_c   1.000
_cell.angle_alpha   90.00
_cell.angle_beta   90.00
_cell.angle_gamma   90.00
#
_symmetry.space_group_name_H-M   'P 1'
#
loop_
_entity.id
_entity.type
_entity.pdbx_description
1 polymer ?
#
loop_
_entity_poly.entity_id
_entity_poly.type
_entity_poly.pdbx_seq_one_letter_code
_entity_poly.pdbx_strand_id
1 'polypeptide(L)'
;LKRVQKEYNDGADWLNVCSSVRNGVAAIFAFIIPLIAYRTNRKITHMICLVIGGLGLLSIYFIGNPTMIIVSMGMVGIAWASILSMPYAMLSNALPANKMGYYMGVFNFFIVIPQIVAAGILGFFTMKVFHANTLNTIALGGVSMILAGILTLLVKDDDKNG
;
A
#
# COMPACT_ATOMS: atom_id res chain seq x y z
N LEU A 1 0.71 -29.87 -21.07
CA LEU A 1 0.92 -28.54 -21.70
C LEU A 1 -0.34 -27.66 -21.67
N LYS A 2 -1.47 -28.04 -22.31
CA LYS A 2 -2.71 -27.22 -22.28
C LYS A 2 -3.29 -26.92 -20.88
N ARG A 3 -3.16 -27.84 -19.91
CA ARG A 3 -3.62 -27.65 -18.53
C ARG A 3 -2.82 -26.58 -17.76
N VAL A 4 -1.49 -26.64 -17.86
CA VAL A 4 -0.58 -25.65 -17.23
C VAL A 4 -0.81 -24.27 -17.84
N GLN A 5 -1.02 -24.18 -19.15
CA GLN A 5 -1.37 -22.92 -19.81
C GLN A 5 -2.69 -22.34 -19.29
N LYS A 6 -3.70 -23.20 -19.05
CA LYS A 6 -5.01 -22.76 -18.54
C LYS A 6 -4.90 -22.27 -17.10
N GLU A 7 -4.25 -23.03 -16.22
CA GLU A 7 -4.04 -22.62 -14.81
C GLU A 7 -3.19 -21.33 -14.71
N TYR A 8 -2.19 -21.17 -15.59
CA TYR A 8 -1.41 -19.93 -15.67
C TYR A 8 -2.24 -18.74 -16.15
N ASN A 9 -3.03 -18.92 -17.22
CA ASN A 9 -3.91 -17.87 -17.74
C ASN A 9 -4.98 -17.48 -16.72
N ASP A 10 -5.62 -18.45 -16.05
CA ASP A 10 -6.62 -18.19 -15.02
C ASP A 10 -5.99 -17.39 -13.86
N GLY A 11 -4.77 -17.75 -13.43
CA GLY A 11 -4.04 -16.99 -12.41
C GLY A 11 -3.67 -15.57 -12.85
N ALA A 12 -3.24 -15.40 -14.09
CA ALA A 12 -2.92 -14.09 -14.67
C ALA A 12 -4.17 -13.21 -14.79
N ASP A 13 -5.31 -13.77 -15.20
CA ASP A 13 -6.59 -13.07 -15.29
C ASP A 13 -7.07 -12.62 -13.92
N TRP A 14 -7.00 -13.48 -12.90
CA TRP A 14 -7.32 -13.09 -11.53
C TRP A 14 -6.39 -12.00 -10.98
N LEU A 15 -5.09 -12.06 -11.29
CA LEU A 15 -4.14 -11.01 -10.94
C LEU A 15 -4.51 -9.67 -11.61
N ASN A 16 -4.92 -9.71 -12.88
CA ASN A 16 -5.37 -8.53 -13.61
C ASN A 16 -6.64 -7.93 -13.01
N VAL A 17 -7.63 -8.76 -12.65
CA VAL A 17 -8.87 -8.32 -11.98
C VAL A 17 -8.56 -7.68 -10.64
N CYS A 18 -7.75 -8.33 -9.80
CA CYS A 18 -7.31 -7.80 -8.50
C CYS A 18 -6.60 -6.46 -8.66
N SER A 19 -5.70 -6.36 -9.64
CA SER A 19 -4.95 -5.14 -9.93
C SER A 19 -5.86 -4.01 -10.42
N SER A 20 -6.84 -4.33 -11.27
CA SER A 20 -7.82 -3.37 -11.77
C SER A 20 -8.68 -2.80 -10.64
N VAL A 21 -9.21 -3.66 -9.76
CA VAL A 21 -10.04 -3.20 -8.63
C VAL A 21 -9.22 -2.38 -7.64
N ARG A 22 -8.01 -2.83 -7.28
CA ARG A 22 -7.10 -2.06 -6.41
C ARG A 22 -6.85 -0.66 -6.98
N ASN A 23 -6.52 -0.55 -8.27
CA ASN A 23 -6.25 0.74 -8.91
C ASN A 23 -7.51 1.59 -9.07
N GLY A 24 -8.66 0.98 -9.38
CA GLY A 24 -9.94 1.69 -9.49
C GLY A 24 -10.37 2.30 -8.17
N VAL A 25 -10.28 1.54 -7.08
CA VAL A 25 -10.54 2.05 -5.72
C VAL A 25 -9.51 3.12 -5.35
N ALA A 26 -8.23 2.90 -5.64
CA ALA A 26 -7.18 3.90 -5.40
C ALA A 26 -7.47 5.22 -6.13
N ALA A 27 -7.92 5.17 -7.39
CA ALA A 27 -8.24 6.36 -8.17
C ALA A 27 -9.41 7.14 -7.55
N ILE A 28 -10.48 6.45 -7.13
CA ILE A 28 -11.62 7.09 -6.45
C ILE A 28 -11.17 7.72 -5.13
N PHE A 29 -10.44 6.98 -4.31
CA PHE A 29 -9.99 7.46 -3.01
C PHE A 29 -8.87 8.50 -3.09
N ALA A 30 -8.10 8.58 -4.18
CA ALA A 30 -7.08 9.61 -4.37
C ALA A 30 -7.66 11.03 -4.35
N PHE A 31 -8.93 11.21 -4.73
CA PHE A 31 -9.63 12.49 -4.61
C PHE A 31 -10.24 12.72 -3.23
N ILE A 32 -10.67 11.65 -2.56
CA ILE A 32 -11.37 11.71 -1.26
C ILE A 32 -10.37 11.88 -0.10
N ILE A 33 -9.25 11.16 -0.15
CA ILE A 33 -8.23 11.13 0.92
C ILE A 33 -7.66 12.53 1.23
N PRO A 34 -7.28 13.37 0.23
CA PRO A 34 -6.85 14.75 0.50
C PRO A 34 -7.93 15.62 1.15
N LEU A 35 -9.21 15.43 0.77
CA LEU A 35 -10.33 16.17 1.35
C LEU A 35 -10.53 15.82 2.83
N ILE A 36 -10.41 14.53 3.18
CA ILE A 36 -10.48 14.08 4.57
C ILE A 36 -9.27 14.58 5.36
N ALA A 37 -8.07 14.53 4.77
CA ALA A 37 -6.85 14.99 5.40
C ALA A 37 -6.84 16.49 5.68
N TYR A 38 -7.49 17.29 4.83
CA TYR A 38 -7.67 18.73 5.06
C TYR A 38 -8.56 19.03 6.28
N ARG A 39 -9.54 18.17 6.58
CA ARG A 39 -10.46 18.36 7.71
C ARG A 39 -10.00 17.73 9.02
N THR A 40 -9.12 16.75 8.96
CA THR A 40 -8.65 16.00 10.14
C THR A 40 -7.19 16.32 10.40
N ASN A 41 -6.30 15.39 10.09
CA ASN A 41 -4.86 15.52 10.10
C ASN A 41 -4.31 14.57 9.03
N ARG A 42 -3.28 14.99 8.29
CA ARG A 42 -2.65 14.17 7.25
C ARG A 42 -2.12 12.85 7.82
N LYS A 43 -1.48 12.93 9.00
CA LYS A 43 -1.00 11.77 9.78
C LYS A 43 -2.10 10.76 10.11
N ILE A 44 -3.22 11.24 10.66
CA ILE A 44 -4.31 10.36 11.11
C ILE A 44 -5.01 9.74 9.91
N THR A 45 -5.26 10.52 8.85
CA THR A 45 -5.79 9.99 7.59
C THR A 45 -4.88 8.91 7.01
N HIS A 46 -3.57 9.15 7.00
CA HIS A 46 -2.59 8.18 6.52
C HIS A 46 -2.59 6.89 7.34
N MET A 47 -2.59 7.01 8.67
CA MET A 47 -2.66 5.88 9.59
C MET A 47 -3.94 5.04 9.38
N ILE A 48 -5.10 5.68 9.30
CA ILE A 48 -6.38 4.97 9.06
C ILE A 48 -6.34 4.23 7.72
N CYS A 49 -5.86 4.87 6.65
CA CYS A 49 -5.72 4.21 5.35
C CYS A 49 -4.78 3.01 5.40
N LEU A 50 -3.63 3.13 6.07
CA LEU A 50 -2.67 2.03 6.24
C LEU A 50 -3.24 0.87 7.08
N VAL A 51 -3.98 1.18 8.14
CA VAL A 51 -4.65 0.16 8.96
C VAL A 51 -5.73 -0.57 8.15
N ILE A 52 -6.55 0.15 7.38
CA ILE A 52 -7.57 -0.45 6.51
C ILE A 52 -6.93 -1.38 5.47
N GLY A 53 -5.87 -0.93 4.78
CA GLY A 53 -5.20 -1.78 3.80
C GLY A 53 -4.46 -2.96 4.43
N GLY A 54 -3.89 -2.80 5.62
CA GLY A 54 -3.25 -3.88 6.36
C GLY A 54 -4.26 -4.92 6.87
N LEU A 55 -5.44 -4.48 7.33
CA LEU A 55 -6.58 -5.36 7.61
C LEU A 55 -7.07 -6.07 6.35
N GLY A 56 -7.04 -5.39 5.19
CA GLY A 56 -7.34 -6.01 3.91
C GLY A 56 -6.34 -7.09 3.49
N LEU A 57 -5.05 -6.91 3.76
CA LEU A 57 -4.06 -7.98 3.56
C LEU A 57 -4.26 -9.12 4.55
N LEU A 58 -4.55 -8.83 5.81
CA LEU A 58 -4.83 -9.84 6.83
C LEU A 58 -6.11 -10.62 6.54
N SER A 59 -7.15 -10.00 5.98
CA SER A 59 -8.38 -10.71 5.65
C SER A 59 -8.16 -11.79 4.60
N ILE A 60 -7.16 -11.67 3.72
CA ILE A 60 -6.80 -12.70 2.74
C ILE A 60 -6.45 -14.03 3.42
N TYR A 61 -5.89 -13.99 4.63
CA TYR A 61 -5.58 -15.20 5.39
C TYR A 61 -6.83 -16.03 5.76
N PHE A 62 -7.96 -15.36 6.00
CA PHE A 62 -9.21 -15.99 6.42
C PHE A 62 -10.18 -16.24 5.25
N ILE A 63 -9.83 -15.82 4.04
CA ILE A 63 -10.71 -15.90 2.87
C ILE A 63 -10.61 -17.28 2.22
N GLY A 64 -11.74 -18.01 2.21
CA GLY A 64 -11.91 -19.25 1.45
C GLY A 64 -12.48 -19.06 0.05
N ASN A 65 -12.95 -17.86 -0.31
CA ASN A 65 -13.62 -17.60 -1.59
C ASN A 65 -12.87 -16.55 -2.44
N PRO A 66 -12.49 -16.85 -3.69
CA PRO A 66 -11.74 -15.95 -4.58
C PRO A 66 -12.37 -14.55 -4.74
N THR A 67 -13.70 -14.47 -4.74
CA THR A 67 -14.41 -13.20 -4.93
C THR A 67 -14.20 -12.23 -3.76
N MET A 68 -13.90 -12.75 -2.56
CA MET A 68 -13.67 -11.94 -1.36
C MET A 68 -12.26 -11.31 -1.35
N ILE A 69 -11.34 -11.84 -2.17
CA ILE A 69 -10.02 -11.24 -2.42
C ILE A 69 -10.19 -9.87 -3.09
N ILE A 70 -11.21 -9.70 -3.93
CA ILE A 70 -11.49 -8.43 -4.61
C ILE A 70 -11.79 -7.31 -3.60
N VAL A 71 -12.58 -7.62 -2.56
CA VAL A 71 -12.87 -6.67 -1.46
C VAL A 71 -11.60 -6.31 -0.70
N SER A 72 -10.75 -7.31 -0.45
CA SER A 72 -9.43 -7.12 0.18
C SER A 72 -8.53 -6.20 -0.65
N MET A 73 -8.49 -6.39 -1.97
CA MET A 73 -7.74 -5.55 -2.89
C MET A 73 -8.27 -4.12 -2.96
N GLY A 74 -9.59 -3.93 -2.78
CA GLY A 74 -10.18 -2.61 -2.61
C GLY A 74 -9.61 -1.88 -1.39
N MET A 75 -9.57 -2.54 -0.22
CA MET A 75 -8.97 -1.97 0.99
C MET A 75 -7.47 -1.64 0.80
N VAL A 76 -6.72 -2.51 0.12
CA VAL A 76 -5.33 -2.24 -0.25
C VAL A 76 -5.21 -1.04 -1.20
N GLY A 77 -6.17 -0.85 -2.10
CA GLY A 77 -6.25 0.31 -2.99
C GLY A 77 -6.36 1.64 -2.25
N ILE A 78 -7.18 1.69 -1.19
CA ILE A 78 -7.30 2.87 -0.31
C ILE A 78 -5.95 3.23 0.29
N ALA A 79 -5.24 2.23 0.82
CA ALA A 79 -3.95 2.47 1.42
C ALA A 79 -2.88 2.88 0.41
N TRP A 80 -2.89 2.28 -0.78
CA TRP A 80 -1.99 2.64 -1.87
C TRP A 80 -2.14 4.10 -2.29
N ALA A 81 -3.37 4.60 -2.43
CA ALA A 81 -3.63 6.01 -2.70
C ALA A 81 -3.07 6.93 -1.61
N SER A 82 -3.13 6.51 -0.35
CA SER A 82 -2.57 7.25 0.78
C SER A 82 -1.04 7.25 0.79
N ILE A 83 -0.39 6.11 0.52
CA ILE A 83 1.08 5.98 0.45
C ILE A 83 1.68 6.91 -0.60
N LEU A 84 0.99 7.11 -1.73
CA LEU A 84 1.47 7.99 -2.79
C LEU A 84 1.22 9.48 -2.48
N SER A 85 0.12 9.83 -1.81
CA SER A 85 -0.31 11.22 -1.65
C SER A 85 0.10 11.86 -0.33
N MET A 86 -0.08 11.17 0.80
CA MET A 86 0.09 11.73 2.14
C MET A 86 1.54 12.10 2.48
N PRO A 87 2.54 11.21 2.33
CA PRO A 87 3.91 11.56 2.71
C PRO A 87 4.50 12.62 1.77
N TYR A 88 4.08 12.64 0.51
CA TYR A 88 4.43 13.72 -0.43
C TYR A 88 3.88 15.07 0.03
N ALA A 89 2.62 15.10 0.50
CA ALA A 89 2.00 16.30 1.04
C ALA A 89 2.67 16.76 2.35
N MET A 90 3.03 15.84 3.24
CA MET A 90 3.76 16.18 4.48
C MET A 90 5.14 16.76 4.15
N LEU A 91 5.86 16.16 3.20
CA LEU A 91 7.16 16.64 2.76
C LEU A 91 7.09 18.00 2.05
N SER A 92 6.06 18.25 1.22
CA SER A 92 5.91 19.53 0.53
C SER A 92 5.68 20.71 1.49
N ASN A 93 5.02 20.47 2.62
CA ASN A 93 4.81 21.49 3.66
C ASN A 93 6.10 21.83 4.42
N ALA A 94 6.99 20.86 4.62
CA ALA A 94 8.21 21.03 5.41
C ALA A 94 9.39 21.66 4.62
N LEU A 95 9.27 21.80 3.30
CA LEU A 95 10.38 22.18 2.44
C LEU A 95 10.23 23.57 1.80
N PRO A 96 11.33 24.33 1.66
CA PRO A 96 11.30 25.62 0.97
C PRO A 96 10.99 25.43 -0.53
N ALA A 97 10.03 26.21 -1.05
CA ALA A 97 9.52 26.10 -2.42
C ALA A 97 10.62 26.12 -3.50
N ASN A 98 11.70 26.86 -3.27
CA ASN A 98 12.82 27.01 -4.20
C ASN A 98 13.65 25.72 -4.43
N LYS A 99 13.49 24.69 -3.58
CA LYS A 99 14.19 23.40 -3.71
C LYS A 99 13.25 22.20 -3.76
N MET A 100 11.94 22.45 -3.91
CA MET A 100 10.93 21.39 -3.86
C MET A 100 11.20 20.28 -4.88
N GLY A 101 11.55 20.62 -6.13
CA GLY A 101 11.86 19.62 -7.16
C GLY A 101 13.00 18.66 -6.80
N TYR A 102 14.09 19.18 -6.21
CA TYR A 102 15.24 18.36 -5.82
C TYR A 102 14.87 17.36 -4.71
N TYR A 103 14.27 17.85 -3.62
CA TYR A 103 13.90 17.00 -2.49
C TYR A 103 12.77 16.02 -2.83
N MET A 104 11.83 16.40 -3.70
CA MET A 104 10.80 15.50 -4.19
C MET A 104 11.37 14.38 -5.06
N GLY A 105 12.41 14.65 -5.86
CA GLY A 105 13.15 13.62 -6.59
C GLY A 105 13.83 12.63 -5.63
N VAL A 106 14.55 13.14 -4.63
CA VAL A 106 15.22 12.32 -3.61
C VAL A 106 14.21 11.43 -2.86
N PHE A 107 13.05 11.96 -2.47
CA PHE A 107 12.01 11.17 -1.81
C PHE A 107 11.46 10.03 -2.68
N ASN A 108 11.26 10.26 -3.99
CA ASN A 108 10.85 9.20 -4.91
C ASN A 108 11.90 8.09 -5.01
N PHE A 109 13.20 8.41 -4.99
CA PHE A 109 14.25 7.39 -4.93
C PHE A 109 14.14 6.54 -3.66
N PHE A 110 13.86 7.14 -2.52
CA PHE A 110 13.65 6.41 -1.26
C PHE A 110 12.41 5.51 -1.24
N ILE A 111 11.39 5.79 -2.06
CA ILE A 111 10.24 4.89 -2.21
C ILE A 111 10.56 3.74 -3.16
N VAL A 112 11.11 4.07 -4.34
CA VAL A 112 11.27 3.12 -5.44
C VAL A 112 12.40 2.13 -5.16
N ILE A 113 13.52 2.55 -4.55
CA ILE A 113 14.65 1.65 -4.28
C ILE A 113 14.23 0.48 -3.38
N PRO A 114 13.64 0.70 -2.18
CA PRO A 114 13.13 -0.39 -1.36
C PRO A 114 12.06 -1.23 -2.07
N GLN A 115 11.21 -0.63 -2.90
CA GLN A 115 10.18 -1.35 -3.64
C GLN A 115 10.78 -2.33 -4.67
N ILE A 116 11.81 -1.92 -5.40
CA ILE A 116 12.52 -2.80 -6.35
C ILE A 116 13.23 -3.94 -5.61
N VAL A 117 13.91 -3.61 -4.51
CA VAL A 117 14.59 -4.60 -3.65
C VAL A 117 13.59 -5.61 -3.10
N ALA A 118 12.44 -5.15 -2.60
CA ALA A 118 11.36 -6.01 -2.15
C ALA A 118 10.81 -6.88 -3.29
N ALA A 119 10.53 -6.32 -4.46
CA ALA A 119 10.03 -7.08 -5.61
C ALA A 119 11.00 -8.19 -6.06
N GLY A 120 12.31 -7.96 -5.96
CA GLY A 120 13.34 -8.97 -6.27
C GLY A 120 13.50 -10.04 -5.20
N ILE A 121 13.45 -9.67 -3.91
CA ILE A 121 13.79 -10.59 -2.80
C ILE A 121 12.56 -11.30 -2.23
N LEU A 122 11.35 -10.72 -2.32
CA LEU A 122 10.14 -11.24 -1.68
C LEU A 122 9.79 -12.66 -2.13
N GLY A 123 10.01 -13.00 -3.40
CA GLY A 123 9.82 -14.36 -3.92
C GLY A 123 10.77 -15.36 -3.25
N PHE A 124 12.05 -15.00 -3.14
CA PHE A 124 13.05 -15.82 -2.44
C PHE A 124 12.76 -15.94 -0.94
N PHE A 125 12.36 -14.84 -0.31
CA PHE A 125 12.00 -14.80 1.11
C PHE A 125 10.78 -15.68 1.39
N THR A 126 9.76 -15.65 0.53
CA THR A 126 8.58 -16.53 0.63
C THR A 126 8.96 -18.00 0.49
N MET A 127 9.86 -18.33 -0.43
CA MET A 127 10.31 -19.71 -0.63
C MET A 127 11.18 -20.23 0.52
N LYS A 128 12.17 -19.46 0.98
CA LYS A 128 13.12 -19.90 2.03
C LYS A 128 12.63 -19.71 3.45
N VAL A 129 12.00 -18.58 3.77
CA VAL A 129 11.63 -18.21 5.15
C VAL A 129 10.23 -18.72 5.48
N PHE A 130 9.31 -18.66 4.53
CA PHE A 130 7.92 -19.07 4.72
C PHE A 130 7.59 -20.47 4.16
N HIS A 131 8.60 -21.23 3.73
CA HIS A 131 8.43 -22.61 3.24
C HIS A 131 7.38 -22.71 2.11
N ALA A 132 7.38 -21.73 1.19
CA ALA A 132 6.41 -21.57 0.11
C ALA A 132 4.96 -21.23 0.55
N ASN A 133 4.75 -20.83 1.80
CA ASN A 133 3.45 -20.38 2.28
C ASN A 133 3.22 -18.87 2.01
N THR A 134 2.67 -18.57 0.84
CA THR A 134 2.35 -17.21 0.40
C THR A 134 1.37 -16.47 1.34
N LEU A 135 0.46 -17.18 2.00
CA LEU A 135 -0.50 -16.59 2.94
C LEU A 135 0.20 -15.95 4.15
N ASN A 136 1.24 -16.62 4.67
CA ASN A 136 2.02 -16.09 5.79
C ASN A 136 2.84 -14.86 5.40
N THR A 137 3.40 -14.83 4.19
CA THR A 137 4.08 -13.63 3.66
C THR A 137 3.11 -12.46 3.54
N ILE A 138 1.90 -12.69 3.02
CA ILE A 138 0.88 -11.64 2.89
C ILE A 138 0.43 -11.14 4.27
N ALA A 139 0.21 -12.04 5.23
CA ALA A 139 -0.14 -11.68 6.60
C ALA A 139 0.96 -10.85 7.27
N LEU A 140 2.24 -11.20 7.10
CA LEU A 140 3.36 -10.39 7.57
C LEU A 140 3.34 -8.99 6.95
N GLY A 141 3.08 -8.89 5.65
CA GLY A 141 2.91 -7.61 4.95
C GLY A 141 1.78 -6.77 5.55
N GLY A 142 0.62 -7.38 5.84
CA GLY A 142 -0.51 -6.73 6.49
C GLY A 142 -0.18 -6.20 7.89
N VAL A 143 0.48 -7.01 8.73
CA VAL A 143 0.93 -6.57 10.06
C VAL A 143 1.97 -5.45 9.96
N SER A 144 2.96 -5.58 9.08
CA SER A 144 3.97 -4.53 8.85
C SER A 144 3.34 -3.21 8.42
N MET A 145 2.26 -3.28 7.64
CA MET A 145 1.55 -2.10 7.15
C MET A 145 0.73 -1.42 8.25
N ILE A 146 0.10 -2.19 9.13
CA ILE A 146 -0.56 -1.66 10.34
C ILE A 146 0.48 -1.01 11.27
N LEU A 147 1.62 -1.67 11.49
CA LEU A 147 2.72 -1.12 12.28
C LEU A 147 3.26 0.17 11.67
N ALA A 148 3.43 0.24 10.35
CA ALA A 148 3.81 1.47 9.66
C ALA A 148 2.79 2.58 9.90
N GLY A 149 1.49 2.27 9.83
CA GLY A 149 0.42 3.21 10.17
C GLY A 149 0.55 3.78 11.58
N ILE A 150 0.80 2.93 12.57
CA ILE A 150 0.99 3.36 13.97
C ILE A 150 2.28 4.20 14.10
N LEU A 151 3.38 3.78 13.47
CA LEU A 151 4.66 4.51 13.48
C LEU A 151 4.54 5.90 12.83
N THR A 152 3.64 6.10 11.86
CA THR A 152 3.42 7.43 11.27
C THR A 152 2.89 8.45 12.28
N LEU A 153 2.31 8.02 13.41
CA LEU A 153 1.92 8.91 14.50
C LEU A 153 3.14 9.50 15.24
N LEU A 154 4.28 8.82 15.22
CA LEU A 154 5.54 9.30 15.78
C LEU A 154 6.20 10.37 14.90
N VAL A 155 5.76 10.52 13.65
CA VAL A 155 6.27 11.55 12.75
C VAL A 155 5.81 12.92 13.26
N LYS A 156 6.78 13.77 13.60
CA LYS A 156 6.55 15.19 13.83
C LYS A 156 6.25 15.86 12.50
N ASP A 157 4.99 15.84 12.13
CA ASP A 157 4.42 16.82 11.20
C ASP A 157 4.14 18.07 12.04
N ASP A 158 4.96 19.12 11.84
CA ASP A 158 4.70 20.48 12.33
C ASP A 158 3.54 21.06 11.51
N ASP A 159 2.36 20.47 11.65
CA ASP A 159 1.14 21.14 11.22
C ASP A 159 0.96 22.32 12.18
N LYS A 160 1.29 23.52 11.69
CA LYS A 160 0.90 24.79 12.28
C LYS A 160 -0.63 24.85 12.30
N ASN A 161 -1.24 24.22 13.29
CA ASN A 161 -2.55 24.51 13.83
C ASN A 161 -2.52 24.09 15.30
N GLY A 162 -2.07 25.06 16.09
CA GLY A 162 -1.72 25.04 17.50
C GLY A 162 -0.82 26.25 17.76
#